data_AF-A0A7S2BQL6-F1
#
_entry.id   AF-A0A7S2BQL6-F1
#
_cell.length_a   1.000
_cell.length_b   1.000
_cell.length_c   1.000
_cell.angle_alpha   90.00
_cell.angle_beta   90.00
_cell.angle_gamma   90.00
#
_symmetry.space_group_name_H-M   'P 1'
#
loop_
_entity.id
_entity.type
_entity.pdbx_description
1 polymer ?
#
loop_
_entity_poly.entity_id
_entity_poly.type
_entity_poly.pdbx_seq_one_letter_code
_entity_poly.pdbx_strand_id
1 'polypeptide(L)'
;AAGVRKLKTVEDAYASGTSELLLNGNRTVELLTQRLIDVEVAPLSVALSEGNPFTSINLSYNELNAGAAESIGTLLKSDTTLAVLDLAQNDLGPEAANTLCSVLKDNKSLRELSLSGNKIGGNGGMDIAEMLQVNTSLQRLHLANCELTTESLVALATVLRENDTLQALDVSRPLTKTIMDEPAQHFARMLKMNSSLVDLDLSKSGLRDLGMYLLCDELCRAGPSSALMVLRLKCNKIQLVEPDCVMALSTLLQADACKLTELSLGSNELRDEGALKLAEMVSGNRSLRVLDVTSNSLMSRGLCALARAAREQPLLKQISLMGNSFDSAACLAWQSSISSLTLDFDVQIVDGAYHCVRA
;
A
#
# COMPACT_ATOMS: atom_id res chain seq x y z
N ALA A 1 0.04 -4.20 42.77
CA ALA A 1 -0.54 -2.85 42.60
C ALA A 1 0.11 -2.20 41.39
N ALA A 2 -0.29 -2.60 40.18
CA ALA A 2 0.05 -1.88 38.96
C ALA A 2 -1.05 -0.82 38.80
N GLY A 3 -0.88 0.31 39.47
CA GLY A 3 -1.79 1.44 39.32
C GLY A 3 -1.80 1.85 37.86
N VAL A 4 -3.00 2.19 37.36
CA VAL A 4 -3.22 2.85 36.07
C VAL A 4 -2.07 3.81 35.84
N ARG A 5 -1.14 3.46 34.92
CA ARG A 5 -0.08 4.38 34.53
C ARG A 5 -0.83 5.56 33.94
N LYS A 6 -0.77 6.71 34.61
CA LYS A 6 -1.08 7.97 33.93
C LYS A 6 -0.13 7.99 32.76
N LEU A 7 -0.64 7.76 31.56
CA LEU A 7 0.13 7.88 30.34
C LEU A 7 0.51 9.34 30.28
N LYS A 8 1.69 9.67 30.80
CA LYS A 8 2.23 11.03 30.81
C LYS A 8 2.18 11.60 29.39
N THR A 9 2.39 10.74 28.40
CA THR A 9 2.20 10.97 26.98
C THR A 9 0.82 11.52 26.59
N VAL A 10 -0.27 11.09 27.23
CA VAL A 10 -1.62 11.64 26.98
C VAL A 10 -1.72 13.05 27.55
N GLU A 11 -1.37 13.23 28.84
CA GLU A 11 -1.38 14.55 29.48
C GLU A 11 -0.45 15.56 28.76
N ASP A 12 0.73 15.11 28.32
CA ASP A 12 1.70 15.88 27.54
C ASP A 12 1.13 16.25 26.16
N ALA A 13 0.45 15.32 25.48
CA ALA A 13 -0.20 15.59 24.19
C ALA A 13 -1.32 16.62 24.35
N TYR A 14 -2.17 16.48 25.37
CA TYR A 14 -3.18 17.48 25.74
C TYR A 14 -2.55 18.87 25.99
N ALA A 15 -1.46 18.92 26.77
CA ALA A 15 -0.79 20.18 27.10
C ALA A 15 -0.12 20.84 25.88
N SER A 16 0.35 20.03 24.92
CA SER A 16 0.99 20.52 23.69
C SER A 16 0.01 21.06 22.65
N GLY A 17 -1.29 20.76 22.78
CA GLY A 17 -2.32 21.15 21.82
C GLY A 17 -2.25 20.40 20.48
N THR A 18 -1.56 19.26 20.42
CA THR A 18 -1.51 18.43 19.22
C THR A 18 -2.83 17.71 18.99
N SER A 19 -3.23 17.55 17.74
CA SER A 19 -4.39 16.72 17.34
C SER A 19 -4.02 15.24 17.17
N GLU A 20 -2.78 14.87 17.48
CA GLU A 20 -2.27 13.50 17.35
C GLU A 20 -1.84 12.96 18.72
N LEU A 21 -2.26 11.74 19.01
CA LEU A 21 -1.80 10.97 20.16
C LEU A 21 -0.87 9.84 19.69
N LEU A 22 0.42 9.96 20.02
CA LEU A 22 1.46 9.06 19.52
C LEU A 22 1.93 8.11 20.63
N LEU A 23 1.32 6.93 20.67
CA LEU A 23 1.60 5.83 21.59
C LEU A 23 2.20 4.62 20.87
N ASN A 24 2.90 4.85 19.75
CA ASN A 24 3.62 3.82 19.01
C ASN A 24 4.72 3.19 19.90
N GLY A 25 4.70 1.87 20.05
CA GLY A 25 5.60 1.14 20.94
C GLY A 25 7.09 1.18 20.55
N ASN A 26 7.43 1.65 19.36
CA ASN A 26 8.81 1.87 18.92
C ASN A 26 9.24 3.34 18.96
N ARG A 27 8.38 4.27 19.39
CA ARG A 27 8.64 5.72 19.31
C ARG A 27 9.70 6.19 20.31
N THR A 28 9.68 5.66 21.53
CA THR A 28 10.58 6.06 22.61
C THR A 28 11.18 4.82 23.29
N VAL A 29 12.31 4.99 23.98
CA VAL A 29 12.93 3.90 24.76
C VAL A 29 11.98 3.39 25.85
N GLU A 30 11.17 4.28 26.44
CA GLU A 30 10.17 3.91 27.45
C GLU A 30 9.09 3.00 26.85
N LEU A 31 8.48 3.41 25.72
CA LEU A 31 7.46 2.61 25.05
C LEU A 31 8.02 1.29 24.46
N LEU A 32 9.29 1.30 24.04
CA LEU A 32 9.96 0.10 23.53
C LEU A 32 10.18 -0.95 24.60
N THR A 33 10.52 -0.51 25.81
CA THR A 33 10.75 -1.40 26.96
C THR A 33 9.47 -1.72 27.74
N GLN A 34 8.38 -0.98 27.47
CA GLN A 34 7.10 -1.09 28.14
C GLN A 34 5.96 -0.86 27.14
N ARG A 35 5.79 -1.81 26.21
CA ARG A 35 4.72 -1.77 25.23
C ARG A 35 3.36 -1.80 25.91
N LEU A 36 2.40 -1.11 25.31
CA LEU A 36 1.03 -1.10 25.80
C LEU A 36 0.41 -2.50 25.68
N ILE A 37 -0.32 -2.87 26.72
CA ILE A 37 -1.16 -4.08 26.76
C ILE A 37 -2.63 -3.68 26.96
N ASP A 38 -3.54 -4.62 26.72
CA ASP A 38 -4.99 -4.38 26.73
C ASP A 38 -5.52 -3.64 27.97
N VAL A 39 -5.01 -3.97 29.16
CA VAL A 39 -5.47 -3.37 30.42
C VAL A 39 -5.17 -1.86 30.49
N GLU A 40 -4.18 -1.39 29.74
CA GLU A 40 -3.81 0.03 29.67
C GLU A 40 -4.65 0.80 28.64
N VAL A 41 -5.28 0.10 27.69
CA VAL A 41 -6.16 0.71 26.68
C VAL A 41 -7.53 1.06 27.24
N ALA A 42 -8.07 0.26 28.17
CA ALA A 42 -9.40 0.54 28.74
C ALA A 42 -9.50 1.92 29.43
N PRO A 43 -8.58 2.31 30.33
CA PRO A 43 -8.58 3.65 30.92
C PRO A 43 -8.39 4.76 29.89
N LEU A 44 -7.58 4.50 28.85
CA LEU A 44 -7.37 5.44 27.76
C LEU A 44 -8.68 5.70 27.00
N SER A 45 -9.39 4.64 26.61
CA SER A 45 -10.68 4.75 25.91
C SER A 45 -11.72 5.50 26.75
N VAL A 46 -11.77 5.26 28.07
CA VAL A 46 -12.65 5.99 28.97
C VAL A 46 -12.31 7.48 28.97
N ALA A 47 -11.03 7.83 29.18
CA ALA A 47 -10.60 9.23 29.21
C ALA A 47 -10.90 9.96 27.88
N LEU A 48 -10.67 9.30 26.75
CA LEU A 48 -10.96 9.87 25.43
C LEU A 48 -12.46 9.98 25.15
N SER A 49 -13.29 9.07 25.70
CA SER A 49 -14.75 9.13 25.53
C SER A 49 -15.41 10.32 26.25
N GLU A 50 -14.77 10.86 27.29
CA GLU A 50 -15.24 12.07 28.00
C GLU A 50 -14.92 13.37 27.24
N GLY A 51 -14.01 13.30 26.27
CA GLY A 51 -13.60 14.43 25.44
C GLY A 51 -12.30 14.14 24.71
N ASN A 52 -12.41 13.69 23.46
CA ASN A 52 -11.27 13.40 22.61
C ASN A 52 -10.84 14.67 21.84
N PRO A 53 -9.64 15.22 22.10
CA PRO A 53 -9.09 16.32 21.31
C PRO A 53 -8.35 15.83 20.05
N PHE A 54 -8.13 14.51 19.93
CA PHE A 54 -7.26 13.94 18.92
C PHE A 54 -8.05 13.48 17.71
N THR A 55 -7.61 13.90 16.53
CA THR A 55 -8.11 13.41 15.25
C THR A 55 -7.32 12.20 14.75
N SER A 56 -6.15 11.93 15.35
CA SER A 56 -5.30 10.78 15.03
C SER A 56 -4.76 10.11 16.27
N ILE A 57 -4.85 8.78 16.33
CA ILE A 57 -4.27 7.96 17.40
C ILE A 57 -3.38 6.89 16.77
N ASN A 58 -2.12 6.85 17.18
CA ASN A 58 -1.18 5.79 16.79
C ASN A 58 -0.86 4.89 17.98
N LEU A 59 -1.30 3.64 17.90
CA LEU A 59 -1.09 2.56 18.87
C LEU A 59 -0.29 1.39 18.25
N SER A 60 0.41 1.63 17.14
CA SER A 60 1.17 0.58 16.45
C SER A 60 2.37 0.09 17.26
N TYR A 61 2.85 -1.12 16.97
CA TYR A 61 3.99 -1.75 17.63
C TYR A 61 3.82 -1.93 19.15
N ASN A 62 2.61 -2.26 19.62
CA ASN A 62 2.34 -2.62 21.01
C ASN A 62 1.99 -4.11 21.13
N GLU A 63 1.46 -4.55 22.27
CA GLU A 63 1.07 -5.94 22.58
C GLU A 63 -0.45 -6.05 22.72
N LEU A 64 -1.19 -5.34 21.84
CA LEU A 64 -2.64 -5.26 21.89
C LEU A 64 -3.30 -6.47 21.22
N ASN A 65 -4.34 -7.03 21.84
CA ASN A 65 -5.12 -8.14 21.29
C ASN A 65 -6.64 -7.86 21.33
N ALA A 66 -7.49 -8.88 21.45
CA ALA A 66 -8.94 -8.75 21.45
C ALA A 66 -9.49 -7.87 22.59
N GLY A 67 -8.89 -7.90 23.78
CA GLY A 67 -9.35 -7.05 24.90
C GLY A 67 -9.14 -5.56 24.64
N ALA A 68 -8.03 -5.19 23.97
CA ALA A 68 -7.81 -3.82 23.51
C ALA A 68 -8.82 -3.42 22.43
N ALA A 69 -9.15 -4.33 21.50
CA ALA A 69 -10.12 -4.08 20.44
C ALA A 69 -11.53 -3.78 20.97
N GLU A 70 -11.95 -4.41 22.06
CA GLU A 70 -13.20 -4.06 22.76
C GLU A 70 -13.18 -2.61 23.27
N SER A 71 -12.09 -2.23 23.95
CA SER A 71 -11.91 -0.88 24.48
C SER A 71 -11.82 0.17 23.38
N ILE A 72 -11.17 -0.15 22.27
CA ILE A 72 -11.12 0.74 21.09
C ILE A 72 -12.50 0.81 20.43
N GLY A 73 -13.22 -0.30 20.36
CA GLY A 73 -14.59 -0.35 19.85
C GLY A 73 -15.54 0.52 20.66
N THR A 74 -15.44 0.55 21.99
CA THR A 74 -16.26 1.46 22.81
C THR A 74 -15.93 2.93 22.54
N LEU A 75 -14.65 3.27 22.38
CA LEU A 75 -14.23 4.61 21.98
C LEU A 75 -14.81 4.99 20.60
N LEU A 76 -14.68 4.12 19.59
CA LEU A 76 -15.18 4.37 18.24
C LEU A 76 -16.71 4.47 18.14
N LYS A 77 -17.46 3.93 19.12
CA LYS A 77 -18.92 4.08 19.18
C LYS A 77 -19.33 5.48 19.63
N SER A 78 -18.62 6.07 20.58
CA SER A 78 -18.96 7.37 21.18
C SER A 78 -18.24 8.53 20.51
N ASP A 79 -17.03 8.31 20.03
CA ASP A 79 -16.20 9.34 19.41
C ASP A 79 -16.61 9.60 17.95
N THR A 80 -16.78 10.89 17.64
CA THR A 80 -17.15 11.38 16.31
C THR A 80 -16.07 12.25 15.67
N THR A 81 -14.87 12.29 16.26
CA THR A 81 -13.78 13.22 15.89
C THR A 81 -12.55 12.51 15.31
N LEU A 82 -12.31 11.27 15.75
CA LEU A 82 -11.18 10.44 15.36
C LEU A 82 -11.30 10.07 13.89
N ALA A 83 -10.35 10.55 13.10
CA ALA A 83 -10.27 10.33 11.66
C ALA A 83 -9.23 9.28 11.30
N VAL A 84 -8.19 9.10 12.11
CA VAL A 84 -7.07 8.17 11.81
C VAL A 84 -6.78 7.30 13.02
N LEU A 85 -6.74 5.98 12.81
CA LEU A 85 -6.37 5.00 13.83
C LEU A 85 -5.34 4.02 13.27
N ASP A 86 -4.15 4.00 13.86
CA ASP A 86 -3.08 3.07 13.51
C ASP A 86 -2.90 2.02 14.60
N LEU A 87 -3.22 0.77 14.28
CA LEU A 87 -3.09 -0.41 15.12
C LEU A 87 -2.10 -1.43 14.54
N ALA A 88 -1.24 -1.01 13.61
CA ALA A 88 -0.30 -1.91 12.96
C ALA A 88 0.64 -2.61 13.96
N GLN A 89 1.09 -3.82 13.62
CA GLN A 89 2.13 -4.54 14.36
C GLN A 89 1.78 -4.77 15.84
N ASN A 90 0.55 -5.22 16.08
CA ASN A 90 0.05 -5.71 17.36
C ASN A 90 -0.26 -7.22 17.24
N ASP A 91 -0.95 -7.79 18.22
CA ASP A 91 -1.42 -9.18 18.23
C ASP A 91 -2.94 -9.28 18.04
N LEU A 92 -3.52 -8.42 17.19
CA LEU A 92 -4.95 -8.46 16.88
C LEU A 92 -5.27 -9.71 16.03
N GLY A 93 -6.15 -10.56 16.56
CA GLY A 93 -6.64 -11.76 15.88
C GLY A 93 -7.97 -11.53 15.12
N PRO A 94 -8.58 -12.60 14.58
CA PRO A 94 -9.88 -12.53 13.92
C PRO A 94 -10.99 -11.98 14.83
N GLU A 95 -10.97 -12.31 16.12
CA GLU A 95 -11.94 -11.83 17.12
C GLU A 95 -11.84 -10.30 17.31
N ALA A 96 -10.62 -9.77 17.39
CA ALA A 96 -10.38 -8.33 17.45
C ALA A 96 -10.92 -7.62 16.19
N ALA A 97 -10.68 -8.22 15.01
CA ALA A 97 -11.16 -7.69 13.74
C ALA A 97 -12.70 -7.64 13.70
N ASN A 98 -13.36 -8.72 14.11
CA ASN A 98 -14.82 -8.79 14.20
C ASN A 98 -15.38 -7.70 15.12
N THR A 99 -14.82 -7.54 16.33
CA THR A 99 -15.24 -6.49 17.28
C THR A 99 -15.11 -5.10 16.66
N LEU A 100 -13.97 -4.77 16.08
CA LEU A 100 -13.77 -3.46 15.42
C LEU A 100 -14.75 -3.27 14.25
N CYS A 101 -14.91 -4.27 13.38
CA CYS A 101 -15.81 -4.22 12.23
C CYS A 101 -17.27 -4.01 12.63
N SER A 102 -17.72 -4.64 13.72
CA SER A 102 -19.08 -4.48 14.23
C SER A 102 -19.42 -3.02 14.57
N VAL A 103 -18.44 -2.25 15.05
CA VAL A 103 -18.58 -0.84 15.38
C VAL A 103 -18.43 0.03 14.14
N LEU A 104 -17.46 -0.30 13.29
CA LEU A 104 -17.14 0.49 12.11
C LEU A 104 -18.26 0.50 11.07
N LYS A 105 -19.17 -0.48 11.05
CA LYS A 105 -20.39 -0.42 10.23
C LYS A 105 -21.17 0.91 10.42
N ASP A 106 -21.24 1.38 11.66
CA ASP A 106 -21.98 2.60 12.04
C ASP A 106 -21.09 3.83 12.20
N ASN A 107 -19.78 3.67 12.44
CA ASN A 107 -18.87 4.79 12.64
C ASN A 107 -18.78 5.68 11.38
N LYS A 108 -19.01 6.99 11.54
CA LYS A 108 -19.02 7.97 10.43
C LYS A 108 -17.83 8.94 10.42
N SER A 109 -16.95 8.86 11.41
CA SER A 109 -15.81 9.75 11.59
C SER A 109 -14.51 9.19 11.02
N LEU A 110 -14.24 7.90 11.23
CA LEU A 110 -12.97 7.27 10.88
C LEU A 110 -12.78 7.23 9.36
N ARG A 111 -11.65 7.78 8.91
CA ARG A 111 -11.25 7.87 7.50
C ARG A 111 -10.12 6.92 7.17
N GLU A 112 -9.26 6.62 8.14
CA GLU A 112 -8.10 5.77 7.94
C GLU A 112 -7.92 4.78 9.08
N LEU A 113 -7.75 3.51 8.71
CA LEU A 113 -7.48 2.41 9.62
C LEU A 113 -6.30 1.60 9.12
N SER A 114 -5.30 1.42 9.98
CA SER A 114 -4.19 0.50 9.72
C SER A 114 -4.26 -0.69 10.69
N LEU A 115 -4.39 -1.89 10.13
CA LEU A 115 -4.30 -3.18 10.84
C LEU A 115 -3.07 -3.98 10.41
N SER A 116 -2.18 -3.39 9.59
CA SER A 116 -1.04 -4.07 8.99
C SER A 116 -0.18 -4.83 10.00
N GLY A 117 0.20 -6.07 9.68
CA GLY A 117 1.06 -6.89 10.52
C GLY A 117 0.38 -7.57 11.70
N ASN A 118 -0.95 -7.56 11.78
CA ASN A 118 -1.73 -8.32 12.76
C ASN A 118 -2.16 -9.70 12.22
N LYS A 119 -2.57 -10.63 13.09
CA LYS A 119 -2.99 -12.00 12.72
C LYS A 119 -4.49 -12.07 12.44
N ILE A 120 -4.99 -11.17 11.59
CA ILE A 120 -6.43 -10.99 11.31
C ILE A 120 -7.04 -12.24 10.67
N GLY A 121 -6.29 -12.90 9.79
CA GLY A 121 -6.69 -14.15 9.14
C GLY A 121 -7.84 -13.99 8.14
N GLY A 122 -8.23 -15.11 7.52
CA GLY A 122 -9.33 -15.13 6.55
C GLY A 122 -10.68 -14.70 7.14
N ASN A 123 -11.02 -15.17 8.35
CA ASN A 123 -12.28 -14.82 9.00
C ASN A 123 -12.38 -13.30 9.28
N GLY A 124 -11.33 -12.70 9.87
CA GLY A 124 -11.31 -11.26 10.09
C GLY A 124 -11.33 -10.48 8.77
N GLY A 125 -10.70 -11.01 7.71
CA GLY A 125 -10.82 -10.44 6.36
C GLY A 125 -12.25 -10.46 5.80
N MET A 126 -13.05 -11.49 6.11
CA MET A 126 -14.47 -11.54 5.76
C MET A 126 -15.29 -10.50 6.55
N ASP A 127 -15.02 -10.35 7.84
CA ASP A 127 -15.65 -9.32 8.67
C ASP A 127 -15.37 -7.91 8.14
N ILE A 128 -14.14 -7.65 7.70
CA ILE A 128 -13.74 -6.39 7.08
C ILE A 128 -14.50 -6.16 5.77
N ALA A 129 -14.64 -7.18 4.92
CA ALA A 129 -15.41 -7.06 3.69
C ALA A 129 -16.89 -6.74 3.97
N GLU A 130 -17.52 -7.40 4.95
CA GLU A 130 -18.89 -7.12 5.36
C GLU A 130 -19.04 -5.69 5.91
N MET A 131 -18.05 -5.21 6.67
CA MET A 131 -18.02 -3.82 7.15
C MET A 131 -17.95 -2.83 6.00
N LEU A 132 -17.07 -3.04 5.01
CA LEU A 132 -16.94 -2.17 3.83
C LEU A 132 -18.18 -2.15 2.94
N GLN A 133 -19.05 -3.16 3.02
CA GLN A 133 -20.32 -3.15 2.31
C GLN A 133 -21.29 -2.07 2.82
N VAL A 134 -21.18 -1.70 4.10
CA VAL A 134 -22.12 -0.78 4.77
C VAL A 134 -21.44 0.54 5.17
N ASN A 135 -20.17 0.49 5.51
CA ASN A 135 -19.41 1.67 5.91
C ASN A 135 -19.23 2.62 4.71
N THR A 136 -19.56 3.88 4.95
CA THR A 136 -19.50 4.97 3.97
C THR A 136 -18.60 6.11 4.43
N SER A 137 -17.68 5.84 5.35
CA SER A 137 -16.80 6.85 5.94
C SER A 137 -15.31 6.57 5.70
N LEU A 138 -14.92 5.30 5.69
CA LEU A 138 -13.53 4.88 5.58
C LEU A 138 -13.01 5.10 4.16
N GLN A 139 -11.87 5.78 4.07
CA GLN A 139 -11.22 6.15 2.82
C GLN A 139 -9.90 5.40 2.60
N ARG A 140 -9.21 5.00 3.67
CA ARG A 140 -7.92 4.32 3.59
C ARG A 140 -7.89 3.12 4.53
N LEU A 141 -7.52 1.96 4.01
CA LEU A 141 -7.46 0.73 4.76
C LEU A 141 -6.18 -0.04 4.45
N HIS A 142 -5.37 -0.25 5.50
CA HIS A 142 -4.10 -0.95 5.39
C HIS A 142 -4.15 -2.31 6.08
N LEU A 143 -4.01 -3.38 5.30
CA LEU A 143 -4.08 -4.79 5.70
C LEU A 143 -2.83 -5.58 5.27
N ALA A 144 -1.70 -4.90 5.10
CA ALA A 144 -0.46 -5.55 4.72
C ALA A 144 -0.08 -6.63 5.75
N ASN A 145 0.29 -7.82 5.28
CA ASN A 145 0.72 -8.92 6.16
C ASN A 145 -0.31 -9.28 7.24
N CYS A 146 -1.61 -9.28 6.90
CA CYS A 146 -2.69 -9.61 7.83
C CYS A 146 -3.17 -11.07 7.80
N GLU A 147 -2.38 -11.97 7.20
CA GLU A 147 -2.76 -13.39 7.00
C GLU A 147 -4.07 -13.60 6.23
N LEU A 148 -4.41 -12.66 5.34
CA LEU A 148 -5.61 -12.75 4.50
C LEU A 148 -5.55 -13.96 3.57
N THR A 149 -6.67 -14.66 3.43
CA THR A 149 -6.81 -15.83 2.53
C THR A 149 -7.42 -15.42 1.19
N THR A 150 -7.36 -16.32 0.20
CA THR A 150 -7.99 -16.13 -1.11
C THR A 150 -9.46 -15.74 -1.00
N GLU A 151 -10.23 -16.42 -0.15
CA GLU A 151 -11.65 -16.17 0.03
C GLU A 151 -11.91 -14.75 0.54
N SER A 152 -11.12 -14.30 1.52
CA SER A 152 -11.24 -12.93 2.05
C SER A 152 -10.85 -11.85 1.04
N LEU A 153 -9.81 -12.08 0.22
CA LEU A 153 -9.44 -11.16 -0.86
C LEU A 153 -10.52 -11.07 -1.94
N VAL A 154 -11.13 -12.21 -2.30
CA VAL A 154 -12.25 -12.26 -3.23
C VAL A 154 -13.47 -11.52 -2.66
N ALA A 155 -13.76 -11.67 -1.37
CA ALA A 155 -14.83 -10.94 -0.70
C ALA A 155 -14.56 -9.42 -0.72
N LEU A 156 -13.35 -8.98 -0.36
CA LEU A 156 -12.93 -7.58 -0.43
C LEU A 156 -13.11 -7.00 -1.84
N ALA A 157 -12.57 -7.69 -2.86
CA ALA A 157 -12.73 -7.25 -4.24
C ALA A 157 -14.21 -7.20 -4.68
N THR A 158 -15.05 -8.11 -4.18
CA THR A 158 -16.47 -8.16 -4.52
C THR A 158 -17.23 -6.97 -3.93
N VAL A 159 -17.04 -6.64 -2.66
CA VAL A 159 -17.76 -5.52 -2.01
C VAL A 159 -17.29 -4.16 -2.53
N LEU A 160 -16.01 -4.05 -2.90
CA LEU A 160 -15.44 -2.82 -3.45
C LEU A 160 -15.96 -2.47 -4.84
N ARG A 161 -16.72 -3.34 -5.51
CA ARG A 161 -17.43 -2.99 -6.74
C ARG A 161 -18.46 -1.88 -6.53
N GLU A 162 -19.10 -1.87 -5.36
CA GLU A 162 -20.18 -0.95 -5.01
C GLU A 162 -19.75 0.07 -3.95
N ASN A 163 -18.67 -0.18 -3.21
CA ASN A 163 -18.14 0.81 -2.27
C ASN A 163 -17.52 2.00 -3.02
N ASP A 164 -18.11 3.17 -2.84
CA ASP A 164 -17.73 4.42 -3.50
C ASP A 164 -16.94 5.38 -2.58
N THR A 165 -16.50 4.89 -1.41
CA THR A 165 -15.84 5.72 -0.39
C THR A 165 -14.37 5.39 -0.17
N LEU A 166 -13.99 4.12 -0.29
CA LEU A 166 -12.60 3.69 -0.11
C LEU A 166 -11.74 4.14 -1.31
N GLN A 167 -10.68 4.88 -1.00
CA GLN A 167 -9.75 5.46 -1.96
C GLN A 167 -8.39 4.77 -1.96
N ALA A 168 -7.96 4.17 -0.85
CA ALA A 168 -6.72 3.43 -0.77
C ALA A 168 -6.90 2.08 -0.07
N LEU A 169 -6.39 1.02 -0.68
CA LEU A 169 -6.37 -0.32 -0.13
C LEU A 169 -4.99 -0.95 -0.26
N ASP A 170 -4.42 -1.37 0.86
CA ASP A 170 -3.23 -2.23 0.90
C ASP A 170 -3.62 -3.62 1.41
N VAL A 171 -3.48 -4.64 0.57
CA VAL A 171 -3.68 -6.06 0.93
C VAL A 171 -2.41 -6.87 0.65
N SER A 172 -1.26 -6.22 0.67
CA SER A 172 0.03 -6.82 0.33
C SER A 172 0.42 -7.96 1.29
N ARG A 173 1.20 -8.91 0.77
CA ARG A 173 1.67 -10.09 1.52
C ARG A 173 0.53 -10.90 2.18
N PRO A 174 -0.49 -11.35 1.44
CA PRO A 174 -1.50 -12.24 1.99
C PRO A 174 -0.95 -13.65 2.20
N LEU A 175 -1.68 -14.47 2.97
CA LEU A 175 -1.36 -15.88 3.22
C LEU A 175 -2.04 -16.77 2.17
N THR A 176 -1.62 -16.64 0.91
CA THR A 176 -2.14 -17.50 -0.17
C THR A 176 -1.24 -18.73 -0.35
N LYS A 177 -1.83 -19.93 -0.25
CA LYS A 177 -1.13 -21.20 -0.52
C LYS A 177 -0.91 -21.44 -2.02
N THR A 178 -1.59 -20.69 -2.87
CA THR A 178 -1.61 -20.81 -4.32
C THR A 178 -1.20 -19.49 -4.99
N ILE A 179 -1.05 -19.55 -6.31
CA ILE A 179 -0.77 -18.38 -7.16
C ILE A 179 -2.00 -17.46 -7.14
N MET A 180 -1.80 -16.14 -7.05
CA MET A 180 -2.86 -15.13 -6.90
C MET A 180 -3.74 -14.89 -8.15
N ASP A 181 -3.76 -15.78 -9.14
CA ASP A 181 -4.48 -15.52 -10.38
C ASP A 181 -6.02 -15.40 -10.15
N GLU A 182 -6.58 -16.12 -9.17
CA GLU A 182 -8.00 -16.03 -8.81
C GLU A 182 -8.36 -14.68 -8.12
N PRO A 183 -7.73 -14.27 -7.00
CA PRO A 183 -7.94 -12.93 -6.45
C PRO A 183 -7.70 -11.81 -7.47
N ALA A 184 -6.67 -11.94 -8.32
CA ALA A 184 -6.37 -10.96 -9.37
C ALA A 184 -7.53 -10.77 -10.35
N GLN A 185 -8.22 -11.85 -10.74
CA GLN A 185 -9.40 -11.76 -11.58
C GLN A 185 -10.55 -10.99 -10.90
N HIS A 186 -10.74 -11.17 -9.59
CA HIS A 186 -11.76 -10.45 -8.85
C HIS A 186 -11.41 -8.98 -8.66
N PHE A 187 -10.15 -8.65 -8.35
CA PHE A 187 -9.67 -7.27 -8.31
C PHE A 187 -9.78 -6.60 -9.68
N ALA A 188 -9.46 -7.29 -10.77
CA ALA A 188 -9.62 -6.76 -12.13
C ALA A 188 -11.09 -6.38 -12.42
N ARG A 189 -12.03 -7.29 -12.15
CA ARG A 189 -13.47 -7.00 -12.31
C ARG A 189 -13.94 -5.86 -11.40
N MET A 190 -13.36 -5.74 -10.22
CA MET A 190 -13.61 -4.62 -9.31
C MET A 190 -13.14 -3.31 -9.92
N LEU A 191 -11.89 -3.24 -10.40
CA LEU A 191 -11.30 -2.03 -11.01
C LEU A 191 -12.08 -1.52 -12.23
N LYS A 192 -12.76 -2.41 -12.96
CA LYS A 192 -13.66 -2.01 -14.04
C LYS A 192 -14.91 -1.24 -13.56
N MET A 193 -15.45 -1.64 -12.42
CA MET A 193 -16.71 -1.11 -11.89
C MET A 193 -16.50 0.05 -10.92
N ASN A 194 -15.43 -0.02 -10.13
CA ASN A 194 -15.14 0.93 -9.08
C ASN A 194 -14.57 2.24 -9.64
N SER A 195 -15.07 3.35 -9.11
CA SER A 195 -14.70 4.72 -9.51
C SER A 195 -14.15 5.56 -8.35
N SER A 196 -13.94 4.96 -7.18
CA SER A 196 -13.48 5.64 -5.96
C SER A 196 -12.04 5.31 -5.59
N LEU A 197 -11.58 4.10 -5.89
CA LEU A 197 -10.26 3.61 -5.53
C LEU A 197 -9.18 4.27 -6.39
N VAL A 198 -8.28 4.96 -5.71
CA VAL A 198 -7.17 5.73 -6.29
C VAL A 198 -5.85 4.98 -6.14
N ASP A 199 -5.69 4.24 -5.05
CA ASP A 199 -4.46 3.55 -4.68
C ASP A 199 -4.76 2.08 -4.32
N LEU A 200 -4.10 1.17 -5.02
CA LEU A 200 -4.20 -0.27 -4.78
C LEU A 200 -2.81 -0.89 -4.68
N ASP A 201 -2.54 -1.52 -3.54
CA ASP A 201 -1.34 -2.31 -3.30
C ASP A 201 -1.65 -3.82 -3.25
N LEU A 202 -1.14 -4.53 -4.26
CA LEU A 202 -1.16 -5.98 -4.39
C LEU A 202 0.27 -6.56 -4.37
N SER A 203 1.20 -5.92 -3.67
CA SER A 203 2.59 -6.35 -3.56
C SER A 203 2.74 -7.66 -2.77
N LYS A 204 3.83 -8.40 -2.99
CA LYS A 204 4.18 -9.64 -2.25
C LYS A 204 3.11 -10.73 -2.33
N SER A 205 2.54 -10.85 -3.51
CA SER A 205 1.31 -11.59 -3.78
C SER A 205 1.52 -12.79 -4.71
N GLY A 206 2.70 -12.91 -5.31
CA GLY A 206 2.98 -13.94 -6.31
C GLY A 206 2.24 -13.75 -7.63
N LEU A 207 1.81 -12.52 -7.95
CA LEU A 207 1.21 -12.20 -9.25
C LEU A 207 2.21 -12.46 -10.38
N ARG A 208 1.71 -13.01 -11.49
CA ARG A 208 2.47 -13.22 -12.74
C ARG A 208 1.88 -12.35 -13.85
N ASP A 209 2.43 -12.50 -15.06
CA ASP A 209 1.94 -11.80 -16.25
C ASP A 209 0.44 -11.98 -16.49
N LEU A 210 -0.15 -13.15 -16.18
CA LEU A 210 -1.61 -13.34 -16.27
C LEU A 210 -2.39 -12.40 -15.33
N GLY A 211 -1.95 -12.27 -14.07
CA GLY A 211 -2.56 -11.35 -13.12
C GLY A 211 -2.44 -9.90 -13.55
N MET A 212 -1.25 -9.51 -14.04
CA MET A 212 -1.01 -8.17 -14.60
C MET A 212 -1.89 -7.88 -15.82
N TYR A 213 -2.01 -8.85 -16.73
CA TYR A 213 -2.91 -8.78 -17.89
C TYR A 213 -4.35 -8.53 -17.46
N LEU A 214 -4.89 -9.34 -16.53
CA LEU A 214 -6.28 -9.20 -16.07
C LEU A 214 -6.56 -7.81 -15.51
N LEU A 215 -5.67 -7.31 -14.65
CA LEU A 215 -5.79 -5.96 -14.07
C LEU A 215 -5.78 -4.89 -15.16
N CYS A 216 -4.84 -4.95 -16.11
CA CYS A 216 -4.71 -3.94 -17.17
C CYS A 216 -5.87 -3.97 -18.18
N ASP A 217 -6.32 -5.16 -18.59
CA ASP A 217 -7.41 -5.33 -19.56
C ASP A 217 -8.73 -4.78 -18.99
N GLU A 218 -9.05 -5.08 -17.73
CA GLU A 218 -10.27 -4.54 -17.10
C GLU A 218 -10.17 -3.04 -16.79
N LEU A 219 -8.99 -2.51 -16.47
CA LEU A 219 -8.76 -1.06 -16.37
C LEU A 219 -8.97 -0.36 -17.72
N CYS A 220 -8.51 -0.95 -18.83
CA CYS A 220 -8.80 -0.42 -20.17
C CYS A 220 -10.30 -0.37 -20.46
N ARG A 221 -11.05 -1.39 -20.01
CA ARG A 221 -12.53 -1.44 -20.15
C ARG A 221 -13.25 -0.46 -19.23
N ALA A 222 -12.67 -0.11 -18.08
CA ALA A 222 -13.16 0.96 -17.22
C ALA A 222 -13.10 2.33 -17.95
N GLY A 223 -11.99 2.59 -18.63
CA GLY A 223 -11.75 3.85 -19.31
C GLY A 223 -11.80 5.03 -18.32
N PRO A 224 -12.53 6.13 -18.62
CA PRO A 224 -12.50 7.34 -17.80
C PRO A 224 -13.20 7.23 -16.44
N SER A 225 -14.01 6.17 -16.21
CA SER A 225 -14.70 5.96 -14.93
C SER A 225 -13.74 5.56 -13.81
N SER A 226 -12.64 4.88 -14.14
CA SER A 226 -11.65 4.48 -13.14
C SER A 226 -11.00 5.71 -12.51
N ALA A 227 -10.80 5.68 -11.19
CA ALA A 227 -10.04 6.68 -10.45
C ALA A 227 -8.61 6.24 -10.13
N LEU A 228 -8.19 5.05 -10.57
CA LEU A 228 -6.92 4.47 -10.14
C LEU A 228 -5.73 5.29 -10.67
N MET A 229 -4.93 5.80 -9.74
CA MET A 229 -3.74 6.60 -9.99
C MET A 229 -2.46 5.91 -9.55
N VAL A 230 -2.55 4.97 -8.61
CA VAL A 230 -1.40 4.25 -8.05
C VAL A 230 -1.69 2.75 -8.06
N LEU A 231 -0.82 1.99 -8.72
CA LEU A 231 -0.87 0.54 -8.76
C LEU A 231 0.48 -0.02 -8.31
N ARG A 232 0.49 -0.66 -7.13
CA ARG A 232 1.70 -1.26 -6.57
C ARG A 232 1.66 -2.77 -6.68
N LEU A 233 2.65 -3.30 -7.38
CA LEU A 233 2.80 -4.73 -7.70
C LEU A 233 4.21 -5.21 -7.33
N LYS A 234 4.82 -4.62 -6.30
CA LYS A 234 6.19 -4.93 -5.88
C LYS A 234 6.30 -6.37 -5.38
N CYS A 235 7.48 -6.98 -5.51
CA CYS A 235 7.76 -8.32 -4.97
C CYS A 235 6.78 -9.40 -5.49
N ASN A 236 6.43 -9.32 -6.77
CA ASN A 236 5.65 -10.33 -7.47
C ASN A 236 6.56 -11.13 -8.42
N LYS A 237 5.98 -11.86 -9.38
CA LYS A 237 6.68 -12.69 -10.36
C LYS A 237 6.34 -12.24 -11.80
N ILE A 238 6.19 -10.93 -11.99
CA ILE A 238 5.88 -10.33 -13.29
C ILE A 238 7.17 -10.27 -14.12
N GLN A 239 7.09 -10.66 -15.39
CA GLN A 239 8.21 -10.70 -16.33
C GLN A 239 7.98 -9.80 -17.54
N LEU A 240 6.72 -9.52 -17.91
CA LEU A 240 6.34 -8.79 -19.13
C LEU A 240 6.87 -9.46 -20.41
N VAL A 241 6.73 -10.78 -20.48
CA VAL A 241 7.12 -11.59 -21.64
C VAL A 241 5.92 -12.18 -22.38
N GLU A 242 4.79 -12.32 -21.70
CA GLU A 242 3.54 -12.77 -22.34
C GLU A 242 2.95 -11.66 -23.24
N PRO A 243 2.72 -11.92 -24.55
CA PRO A 243 2.27 -10.90 -25.49
C PRO A 243 0.98 -10.18 -25.09
N ASP A 244 0.00 -10.91 -24.54
CA ASP A 244 -1.27 -10.35 -24.11
C ASP A 244 -1.10 -9.38 -22.93
N CYS A 245 -0.22 -9.72 -21.97
CA CYS A 245 0.12 -8.87 -20.85
C CYS A 245 0.80 -7.58 -21.31
N VAL A 246 1.81 -7.71 -22.19
CA VAL A 246 2.52 -6.58 -22.79
C VAL A 246 1.56 -5.67 -23.56
N MET A 247 0.65 -6.25 -24.36
CA MET A 247 -0.32 -5.50 -25.13
C MET A 247 -1.33 -4.77 -24.23
N ALA A 248 -1.84 -5.42 -23.18
CA ALA A 248 -2.79 -4.82 -22.25
C ALA A 248 -2.17 -3.66 -21.47
N LEU A 249 -0.96 -3.82 -20.93
CA LEU A 249 -0.25 -2.74 -20.24
C LEU A 249 0.09 -1.58 -21.18
N SER A 250 0.56 -1.89 -22.39
CA SER A 250 0.86 -0.87 -23.41
C SER A 250 -0.38 -0.06 -23.78
N THR A 251 -1.51 -0.75 -24.01
CA THR A 251 -2.80 -0.12 -24.33
C THR A 251 -3.26 0.78 -23.19
N LEU A 252 -3.18 0.29 -21.94
CA LEU A 252 -3.54 1.07 -20.76
C LEU A 252 -2.69 2.35 -20.65
N LEU A 253 -1.36 2.23 -20.75
CA LEU A 253 -0.46 3.37 -20.55
C LEU A 253 -0.52 4.39 -21.70
N GLN A 254 -0.95 3.97 -22.90
CA GLN A 254 -1.09 4.86 -24.06
C GLN A 254 -2.51 5.45 -24.20
N ALA A 255 -3.50 4.94 -23.45
CA ALA A 255 -4.86 5.44 -23.51
C ALA A 255 -4.98 6.86 -22.93
N ASP A 256 -5.73 7.73 -23.62
CA ASP A 256 -5.99 9.11 -23.18
C ASP A 256 -6.75 9.19 -21.85
N ALA A 257 -7.57 8.19 -21.55
CA ALA A 257 -8.32 8.10 -20.31
C ALA A 257 -7.50 7.59 -19.11
N CYS A 258 -6.25 7.16 -19.32
CA CYS A 258 -5.42 6.57 -18.28
C CYS A 258 -5.02 7.61 -17.23
N LYS A 259 -5.42 7.38 -15.98
CA LYS A 259 -5.09 8.23 -14.82
C LYS A 259 -3.89 7.72 -14.02
N LEU A 260 -3.31 6.58 -14.40
CA LEU A 260 -2.22 5.96 -13.66
C LEU A 260 -0.98 6.86 -13.65
N THR A 261 -0.63 7.37 -12.48
CA THR A 261 0.54 8.23 -12.23
C THR A 261 1.72 7.48 -11.61
N GLU A 262 1.46 6.39 -10.89
CA GLU A 262 2.49 5.56 -10.26
C GLU A 262 2.26 4.09 -10.61
N LEU A 263 3.32 3.46 -11.12
CA LEU A 263 3.38 2.02 -11.34
C LEU A 263 4.62 1.47 -10.64
N SER A 264 4.41 0.64 -9.61
CA SER A 264 5.50 -0.05 -8.93
C SER A 264 5.58 -1.50 -9.37
N LEU A 265 6.69 -1.83 -10.04
CA LEU A 265 7.07 -3.17 -10.48
C LEU A 265 8.38 -3.62 -9.79
N GLY A 266 8.82 -2.96 -8.71
CA GLY A 266 10.05 -3.31 -8.02
C GLY A 266 10.09 -4.76 -7.54
N SER A 267 11.26 -5.37 -7.48
CA SER A 267 11.47 -6.75 -7.03
C SER A 267 10.62 -7.80 -7.77
N ASN A 268 10.44 -7.63 -9.08
CA ASN A 268 9.86 -8.63 -9.98
C ASN A 268 10.96 -9.30 -10.82
N GLU A 269 10.60 -9.97 -11.91
CA GLU A 269 11.52 -10.75 -12.75
C GLU A 269 11.59 -10.19 -14.18
N LEU A 270 11.48 -8.87 -14.37
CA LEU A 270 11.42 -8.25 -15.70
C LEU A 270 12.62 -8.60 -16.59
N ARG A 271 13.84 -8.63 -16.01
CA ARG A 271 15.10 -8.80 -16.76
C ARG A 271 15.21 -7.75 -17.89
N ASP A 272 16.13 -7.96 -18.82
CA ASP A 272 16.29 -7.04 -19.96
C ASP A 272 15.10 -7.07 -20.94
N GLU A 273 14.49 -8.24 -21.17
CA GLU A 273 13.38 -8.36 -22.14
C GLU A 273 12.14 -7.59 -21.67
N GLY A 274 11.72 -7.75 -20.40
CA GLY A 274 10.62 -6.98 -19.83
C GLY A 274 10.94 -5.49 -19.76
N ALA A 275 12.18 -5.11 -19.43
CA ALA A 275 12.61 -3.72 -19.41
C ALA A 275 12.59 -3.05 -20.79
N LEU A 276 12.91 -3.77 -21.86
CA LEU A 276 12.80 -3.28 -23.24
C LEU A 276 11.35 -2.99 -23.60
N LYS A 277 10.42 -3.89 -23.24
CA LYS A 277 8.99 -3.68 -23.44
C LYS A 277 8.46 -2.50 -22.64
N LEU A 278 8.89 -2.37 -21.39
CA LEU A 278 8.55 -1.24 -20.55
C LEU A 278 9.08 0.08 -21.14
N ALA A 279 10.31 0.09 -21.66
CA ALA A 279 10.90 1.27 -22.32
C ALA A 279 10.09 1.71 -23.57
N GLU A 280 9.64 0.75 -24.39
CA GLU A 280 8.74 1.03 -25.52
C GLU A 280 7.43 1.69 -25.05
N MET A 281 6.83 1.20 -23.97
CA MET A 281 5.58 1.73 -23.43
C MET A 281 5.73 3.11 -22.78
N VAL A 282 6.79 3.31 -22.00
CA VAL A 282 7.05 4.57 -21.28
C VAL A 282 7.24 5.73 -22.24
N SER A 283 7.85 5.49 -23.41
CA SER A 283 8.09 6.52 -24.43
C SER A 283 6.77 7.13 -24.97
N GLY A 284 5.69 6.35 -25.03
CA GLY A 284 4.37 6.80 -25.53
C GLY A 284 3.36 7.15 -24.43
N ASN A 285 3.72 7.00 -23.16
CA ASN A 285 2.80 7.21 -22.04
C ASN A 285 2.44 8.69 -21.84
N ARG A 286 1.23 8.98 -21.32
CA ARG A 286 0.71 10.35 -21.15
C ARG A 286 0.40 10.72 -19.70
N SER A 287 0.61 9.82 -18.74
CA SER A 287 0.06 9.93 -17.37
C SER A 287 1.05 9.59 -16.26
N LEU A 288 1.99 8.68 -16.51
CA LEU A 288 2.94 8.16 -15.53
C LEU A 288 3.92 9.26 -15.12
N ARG A 289 4.15 9.34 -13.81
CA ARG A 289 5.06 10.27 -13.14
C ARG A 289 6.12 9.53 -12.33
N VAL A 290 5.76 8.38 -11.77
CA VAL A 290 6.62 7.56 -10.93
C VAL A 290 6.65 6.14 -11.48
N LEU A 291 7.85 5.61 -11.70
CA LEU A 291 8.07 4.23 -12.09
C LEU A 291 9.09 3.57 -11.16
N ASP A 292 8.70 2.51 -10.46
CA ASP A 292 9.62 1.69 -9.67
C ASP A 292 9.91 0.37 -10.40
N VAL A 293 11.16 0.17 -10.82
CA VAL A 293 11.69 -1.08 -11.39
C VAL A 293 12.93 -1.56 -10.62
N THR A 294 13.04 -1.21 -9.34
CA THR A 294 14.11 -1.67 -8.44
C THR A 294 14.24 -3.18 -8.44
N SER A 295 15.44 -3.72 -8.27
CA SER A 295 15.69 -5.15 -8.06
C SER A 295 14.98 -6.10 -9.03
N ASN A 296 15.04 -5.84 -10.33
CA ASN A 296 14.36 -6.63 -11.38
C ASN A 296 15.33 -7.46 -12.25
N SER A 297 16.58 -7.59 -11.81
CA SER A 297 17.65 -8.27 -12.57
C SER A 297 17.89 -7.65 -13.95
N LEU A 298 17.72 -6.33 -14.08
CA LEU A 298 18.09 -5.62 -15.31
C LEU A 298 19.61 -5.57 -15.41
N MET A 299 20.10 -5.78 -16.62
CA MET A 299 21.49 -5.60 -16.98
C MET A 299 21.62 -4.36 -17.88
N SER A 300 22.81 -4.15 -18.42
CA SER A 300 23.15 -2.95 -19.17
C SER A 300 22.19 -2.65 -20.34
N ARG A 301 21.75 -3.69 -21.08
CA ARG A 301 20.83 -3.54 -22.21
C ARG A 301 19.47 -2.99 -21.78
N GLY A 302 18.85 -3.55 -20.73
CA GLY A 302 17.58 -3.06 -20.20
C GLY A 302 17.69 -1.67 -19.59
N LEU A 303 18.75 -1.43 -18.81
CA LEU A 303 19.00 -0.13 -18.17
C LEU A 303 19.23 0.99 -19.20
N CYS A 304 20.01 0.74 -20.25
CA CYS A 304 20.23 1.71 -21.32
C CYS A 304 18.95 2.01 -22.11
N ALA A 305 18.11 1.00 -22.35
CA ALA A 305 16.83 1.18 -23.02
C ALA A 305 15.87 2.07 -22.22
N LEU A 306 15.75 1.82 -20.92
CA LEU A 306 14.97 2.65 -20.01
C LEU A 306 15.54 4.08 -19.91
N ALA A 307 16.86 4.24 -19.87
CA ALA A 307 17.49 5.56 -19.86
C ALA A 307 17.10 6.38 -21.08
N ARG A 308 17.12 5.76 -22.28
CA ARG A 308 16.68 6.42 -23.52
C ARG A 308 15.21 6.81 -23.47
N ALA A 309 14.33 5.88 -23.10
CA ALA A 309 12.89 6.15 -22.99
C ALA A 309 12.58 7.26 -21.98
N ALA A 310 13.25 7.25 -20.83
CA ALA A 310 13.05 8.25 -19.78
C ALA A 310 13.46 9.67 -20.21
N ARG A 311 14.50 9.82 -21.05
CA ARG A 311 14.88 11.13 -21.62
C ARG A 311 13.84 11.68 -22.59
N GLU A 312 13.14 10.81 -23.30
CA GLU A 312 12.11 11.19 -24.27
C GLU A 312 10.75 11.41 -23.60
N GLN A 313 10.61 11.10 -22.30
CA GLN A 313 9.37 11.19 -21.55
C GLN A 313 9.37 12.38 -20.57
N PRO A 314 8.85 13.57 -20.96
CA PRO A 314 8.89 14.78 -20.13
C PRO A 314 8.01 14.72 -18.87
N LEU A 315 7.02 13.82 -18.86
CA LEU A 315 6.08 13.69 -17.77
C LEU A 315 6.63 12.87 -16.60
N LEU A 316 7.52 11.92 -16.87
CA LEU A 316 8.15 11.12 -15.83
C LEU A 316 8.98 12.04 -14.92
N LYS A 317 8.80 11.91 -13.62
CA LYS A 317 9.47 12.72 -12.59
C LYS A 317 10.40 11.89 -11.73
N GLN A 318 10.05 10.64 -11.50
CA GLN A 318 10.84 9.73 -10.67
C GLN A 318 10.93 8.37 -11.32
N ILE A 319 12.14 7.80 -11.30
CA ILE A 319 12.35 6.40 -11.63
C ILE A 319 13.31 5.76 -10.62
N SER A 320 12.88 4.64 -10.04
CA SER A 320 13.67 3.87 -9.09
C SER A 320 14.23 2.62 -9.75
N LEU A 321 15.55 2.44 -9.73
CA LEU A 321 16.29 1.39 -10.46
C LEU A 321 17.30 0.65 -9.58
N MET A 322 17.46 1.03 -8.32
CA MET A 322 18.43 0.37 -7.43
C MET A 322 18.19 -1.12 -7.28
N GLY A 323 19.27 -1.87 -7.06
CA GLY A 323 19.24 -3.34 -6.97
C GLY A 323 19.28 -4.05 -8.33
N ASN A 324 19.48 -3.32 -9.43
CA ASN A 324 19.81 -3.86 -10.75
C ASN A 324 21.33 -3.86 -11.01
N SER A 325 21.76 -4.51 -12.08
CA SER A 325 23.18 -4.69 -12.42
C SER A 325 23.69 -3.54 -13.31
N PHE A 326 24.23 -2.50 -12.67
CA PHE A 326 24.84 -1.35 -13.35
C PHE A 326 26.31 -1.62 -13.70
N ASP A 327 26.62 -1.60 -14.99
CA ASP A 327 27.98 -1.44 -15.49
C ASP A 327 28.23 0.03 -15.89
N SER A 328 29.44 0.33 -16.38
CA SER A 328 29.77 1.71 -16.76
C SER A 328 28.93 2.26 -17.91
N ALA A 329 28.46 1.42 -18.84
CA ALA A 329 27.60 1.86 -19.94
C ALA A 329 26.21 2.26 -19.42
N ALA A 330 25.63 1.48 -18.50
CA ALA A 330 24.37 1.81 -17.84
C ALA A 330 24.49 3.10 -17.01
N CYS A 331 25.56 3.24 -16.22
CA CYS A 331 25.81 4.46 -15.44
C CYS A 331 25.90 5.70 -16.34
N LEU A 332 26.67 5.61 -17.43
CA LEU A 332 26.80 6.68 -18.43
C LEU A 332 25.46 7.04 -19.08
N ALA A 333 24.64 6.04 -19.42
CA ALA A 333 23.34 6.26 -20.04
C ALA A 333 22.39 7.08 -19.14
N TRP A 334 22.46 6.85 -17.82
CA TRP A 334 21.64 7.56 -16.83
C TRP A 334 22.22 8.89 -16.38
N GLN A 335 23.53 9.11 -16.50
CA GLN A 335 24.21 10.34 -16.07
C GLN A 335 23.57 11.61 -16.66
N SER A 336 23.16 11.56 -17.93
CA SER A 336 22.50 12.69 -18.61
C SER A 336 21.09 13.00 -18.09
N SER A 337 20.45 12.06 -17.38
CA SER A 337 19.06 12.16 -16.91
C SER A 337 18.96 12.58 -15.44
N ILE A 338 20.08 12.60 -14.71
CA ILE A 338 20.16 12.92 -13.28
C ILE A 338 19.61 14.33 -12.97
N SER A 339 19.77 15.30 -13.89
CA SER A 339 19.29 16.67 -13.66
C SER A 339 17.79 16.85 -13.88
N SER A 340 17.11 15.92 -14.56
CA SER A 340 15.70 16.05 -14.95
C SER A 340 14.76 15.09 -14.22
N LEU A 341 15.30 14.04 -13.58
CA LEU A 341 14.55 12.99 -12.90
C LEU A 341 15.07 12.82 -11.48
N THR A 342 14.14 12.57 -10.54
CA THR A 342 14.49 12.03 -9.24
C THR A 342 14.86 10.55 -9.40
N LEU A 343 16.10 10.20 -9.06
CA LEU A 343 16.62 8.84 -9.08
C LEU A 343 16.88 8.37 -7.64
N ASP A 344 16.83 7.05 -7.41
CA ASP A 344 17.18 6.42 -6.14
C ASP A 344 18.68 6.05 -6.04
N PHE A 345 19.49 6.54 -6.98
CA PHE A 345 20.91 6.29 -7.08
C PHE A 345 21.67 7.49 -7.66
N ASP A 346 22.95 7.55 -7.32
CA ASP A 346 23.93 8.46 -7.90
C ASP A 346 24.99 7.69 -8.68
N VAL A 347 25.69 8.39 -9.58
CA VAL A 347 26.82 7.84 -10.34
C VAL A 347 28.12 8.47 -9.84
N GLN A 348 29.05 7.63 -9.38
CA GLN A 348 30.39 8.04 -8.97
C GLN A 348 31.45 7.50 -9.94
N ILE A 349 32.54 8.23 -10.08
CA ILE A 349 33.68 7.82 -10.91
C ILE A 349 34.84 7.46 -9.98
N VAL A 350 35.29 6.21 -10.03
CA VAL A 350 36.45 5.71 -9.27
C VAL A 350 37.42 5.08 -10.26
N ASP A 351 38.65 5.58 -10.29
CA ASP A 351 39.72 5.11 -11.20
C ASP A 351 39.32 5.04 -12.69
N GLY A 352 38.45 5.97 -13.12
CA GLY A 352 37.95 6.06 -14.50
C GLY A 352 36.79 5.12 -14.83
N ALA A 353 36.36 4.28 -13.89
CA ALA A 353 35.16 3.46 -14.00
C ALA A 353 33.96 4.14 -13.34
N TYR A 354 32.78 3.95 -13.93
CA TYR A 354 31.52 4.50 -13.41
C TYR A 354 30.82 3.47 -12.52
N HIS A 355 30.44 3.90 -11.32
CA HIS A 355 29.78 3.08 -10.30
C HIS A 355 28.46 3.70 -9.90
N CYS A 356 27.44 2.85 -9.76
CA CYS A 356 26.14 3.22 -9.20
C CYS A 356 26.18 3.07 -7.68
N VAL A 357 25.78 4.11 -6.95
CA VAL A 357 25.69 4.13 -5.48
C VAL A 357 24.30 4.58 -5.06
N ARG A 358 23.83 4.14 -3.90
CA ARG A 358 22.53 4.59 -3.38
C ARG A 358 22.61 6.09 -3.06
N ALA A 359 21.64 6.86 -3.56
CA ALA A 359 21.49 8.28 -3.27
C ALA A 359 21.05 8.54 -1.81
#